data_AF-A0A2W1H677-F1
#
_entry.id   AF-A0A2W1H677-F1
#
_cell.length_a   1.000
_cell.length_b   1.000
_cell.length_c   1.000
_cell.angle_alpha   90.00
_cell.angle_beta   90.00
_cell.angle_gamma   90.00
#
_symmetry.space_group_name_H-M   'P 1'
#
loop_
_entity.id
_entity.type
_entity.pdbx_description
1 polymer ?
#
loop_
_entity_poly.entity_id
_entity_poly.type
_entity_poly.pdbx_seq_one_letter_code
_entity_poly.pdbx_strand_id
1 'polypeptide(L)'
;MNGANAVRVMLGAIWPSFLTLKNGIPASQGIDTATMISFFLFWLGSVPFLVMHPNELRWLFMAKSVVVPVAWVAILIWAFVGTDGGGDMWNQKAKLEGSAYSWAFLSSLTSVIGNYATLSVNQSDFSRYSRVSVKWQLIYVPFLPIVFTFISFIGVAATSAGAVKYGTLDWDPMALIAHWPSRAARFFAAFSFALAALGVNISANSLSAANDLTALFPQYINIRRGQLLCAVLCWALVPWKILASAGTFLNFMSAYAIFLGPIAAIMVVDFWVVHRGKYDTLALYQYHGIYRYTKGWNWRAIAAFLVGVAPNMPGFINSINTNIHVGVGDRPYKFGWLLGFFATAGVYALLEMVVAPPRETFIEKAVLPDEVYDANGGGFVDEGVSLGSGEEVAGEKVGWKERMSKIL
;
A
#
# COMPACT_ATOMS: atom_id res chain seq x y z
N MET A 1 3.49 -12.52 4.95
CA MET A 1 3.78 -12.93 6.34
C MET A 1 2.57 -12.76 7.26
N ASN A 2 1.96 -11.58 7.36
CA ASN A 2 0.76 -11.37 8.22
C ASN A 2 -0.36 -12.41 8.01
N GLY A 3 -0.72 -12.72 6.76
CA GLY A 3 -1.70 -13.78 6.46
C GLY A 3 -1.25 -15.18 6.92
N ALA A 4 0.05 -15.47 6.93
CA ALA A 4 0.60 -16.72 7.43
C ALA A 4 0.45 -16.83 8.97
N ASN A 5 0.73 -15.75 9.70
CA ASN A 5 0.51 -15.72 11.16
C ASN A 5 -0.97 -15.92 11.49
N ALA A 6 -1.86 -15.33 10.69
CA ALA A 6 -3.30 -15.52 10.83
C ALA A 6 -3.72 -16.99 10.60
N VAL A 7 -3.23 -17.61 9.52
CA VAL A 7 -3.46 -19.05 9.26
C VAL A 7 -2.87 -19.92 10.39
N ARG A 8 -1.70 -19.58 10.94
CA ARG A 8 -1.11 -20.29 12.08
C ARG A 8 -2.04 -20.26 13.31
N VAL A 9 -2.60 -19.10 13.64
CA VAL A 9 -3.56 -18.96 14.75
C VAL A 9 -4.85 -19.73 14.46
N MET A 10 -5.36 -19.70 13.23
CA MET A 10 -6.52 -20.49 12.82
C MET A 10 -6.27 -21.99 12.98
N LEU A 11 -5.14 -22.49 12.49
CA LEU A 11 -4.76 -23.89 12.62
C LEU A 11 -4.57 -24.30 14.08
N GLY A 12 -3.91 -23.47 14.89
CA GLY A 12 -3.79 -23.71 16.33
C GLY A 12 -5.12 -23.70 17.08
N ALA A 13 -6.10 -22.92 16.60
CA ALA A 13 -7.44 -22.91 17.16
C ALA A 13 -8.23 -24.19 16.81
N ILE A 14 -8.09 -24.74 15.60
CA ILE A 14 -8.75 -26.01 15.21
C ILE A 14 -7.99 -27.23 15.77
N TRP A 15 -6.67 -27.22 15.68
CA TRP A 15 -5.78 -28.30 16.10
C TRP A 15 -4.65 -27.75 16.97
N PRO A 16 -4.82 -27.75 18.31
CA PRO A 16 -3.79 -27.25 19.23
C PRO A 16 -2.43 -27.97 19.10
N SER A 17 -2.44 -29.24 18.69
CA SER A 17 -1.23 -30.02 18.40
C SER A 17 -0.36 -29.42 17.28
N PHE A 18 -0.92 -28.59 16.40
CA PHE A 18 -0.16 -27.89 15.37
C PHE A 18 0.85 -26.90 15.98
N LEU A 19 0.54 -26.33 17.15
CA LEU A 19 1.41 -25.39 17.86
C LEU A 19 2.61 -26.09 18.52
N THR A 20 2.53 -27.40 18.76
CA THR A 20 3.59 -28.21 19.37
C THR A 20 4.41 -29.00 18.35
N LEU A 21 4.23 -28.70 17.05
CA LEU A 21 4.97 -29.34 15.97
C LEU A 21 6.48 -29.16 16.17
N LYS A 22 7.24 -30.27 16.10
CA LYS A 22 8.69 -30.22 16.20
C LYS A 22 9.27 -29.35 15.09
N ASN A 23 10.04 -28.33 15.46
CA ASN A 23 10.70 -27.49 14.49
C ASN A 23 11.88 -28.22 13.84
N GLY A 24 11.83 -28.40 12.52
CA GLY A 24 12.91 -28.95 11.71
C GLY A 24 13.77 -27.90 11.00
N ILE A 25 13.40 -26.62 11.06
CA ILE A 25 14.10 -25.52 10.39
C ILE A 25 15.14 -24.92 11.36
N PRO A 26 16.41 -24.72 10.94
CA PRO A 26 17.42 -24.06 11.76
C PRO A 26 17.01 -22.65 12.17
N ALA A 27 17.29 -22.26 13.42
CA ALA A 27 16.95 -20.93 13.94
C ALA A 27 17.54 -19.77 13.12
N SER A 28 18.67 -19.98 12.44
CA SER A 28 19.31 -19.00 11.56
C SER A 28 18.45 -18.57 10.35
N GLN A 29 17.45 -19.37 9.97
CA GLN A 29 16.51 -19.03 8.90
C GLN A 29 15.45 -18.02 9.32
N GLY A 30 15.28 -17.80 10.64
CA GLY A 30 14.34 -16.83 11.19
C GLY A 30 12.86 -17.21 11.05
N ILE A 31 12.56 -18.50 10.85
CA ILE A 31 11.19 -19.02 10.74
C ILE A 31 11.11 -20.45 11.31
N ASP A 32 10.01 -20.75 11.99
CA ASP A 32 9.70 -22.10 12.47
C ASP A 32 8.87 -22.90 11.45
N THR A 33 8.87 -24.23 11.62
CA THR A 33 8.20 -25.16 10.68
C THR A 33 6.69 -24.90 10.59
N ALA A 34 6.02 -24.63 11.72
CA ALA A 34 4.58 -24.38 11.73
C ALA A 34 4.21 -23.10 10.96
N THR A 35 5.04 -22.07 11.08
CA THR A 35 4.88 -20.79 10.37
C THR A 35 5.16 -20.95 8.89
N MET A 36 6.18 -21.75 8.51
CA MET A 36 6.46 -22.05 7.10
C MET A 36 5.29 -22.79 6.44
N ILE A 37 4.71 -23.78 7.12
CA ILE A 37 3.51 -24.48 6.63
C ILE A 37 2.34 -23.50 6.49
N SER A 38 2.12 -22.64 7.49
CA SER A 38 1.04 -21.64 7.46
C SER A 38 1.24 -20.62 6.34
N PHE A 39 2.49 -20.26 6.05
CA PHE A 39 2.86 -19.39 4.93
C PHE A 39 2.55 -20.06 3.59
N PHE A 40 2.95 -21.32 3.43
CA PHE A 40 2.63 -22.12 2.25
C PHE A 40 1.11 -22.23 2.03
N LEU A 41 0.34 -22.52 3.08
CA LEU A 41 -1.12 -22.66 3.01
C LEU A 41 -1.80 -21.33 2.68
N PHE A 42 -1.39 -20.23 3.29
CA PHE A 42 -1.90 -18.90 2.94
C PHE A 42 -1.56 -18.52 1.50
N TRP A 43 -0.33 -18.78 1.07
CA TRP A 43 0.11 -18.57 -0.30
C TRP A 43 -0.73 -19.38 -1.28
N LEU A 44 -0.89 -20.69 -1.04
CA LEU A 44 -1.68 -21.58 -1.88
C LEU A 44 -3.15 -21.14 -1.94
N GLY A 45 -3.73 -20.76 -0.81
CA GLY A 45 -5.09 -20.23 -0.74
C GLY A 45 -5.27 -18.88 -1.44
N SER A 46 -4.19 -18.10 -1.61
CA SER A 46 -4.22 -16.82 -2.33
C SER A 46 -4.18 -16.99 -3.85
N VAL A 47 -3.55 -18.07 -4.36
CA VAL A 47 -3.33 -18.30 -5.81
C VAL A 47 -4.62 -18.24 -6.65
N PRO A 48 -5.74 -18.88 -6.27
CA PRO A 48 -6.98 -18.80 -7.05
C PRO A 48 -7.50 -17.38 -7.23
N PHE A 49 -7.32 -16.51 -6.23
CA PHE A 49 -7.77 -15.12 -6.30
C PHE A 49 -6.82 -14.23 -7.08
N LEU A 50 -5.55 -14.60 -7.20
CA LEU A 50 -4.57 -13.88 -8.02
C LEU A 50 -4.80 -14.05 -9.53
N VAL A 51 -5.42 -15.15 -9.95
CA VAL A 51 -5.72 -15.42 -11.36
C VAL A 51 -7.07 -14.85 -11.81
N MET A 52 -7.93 -14.46 -10.86
CA MET A 52 -9.23 -13.84 -11.12
C MET A 52 -9.05 -12.41 -11.64
N HIS A 53 -9.95 -12.00 -12.53
CA HIS A 53 -9.93 -10.64 -13.04
C HIS A 53 -10.35 -9.63 -11.93
N PRO A 54 -9.77 -8.42 -11.86
CA PRO A 54 -10.13 -7.43 -10.84
C PRO A 54 -11.64 -7.16 -10.67
N ASN A 55 -12.41 -7.20 -11.76
CA ASN A 55 -13.86 -7.02 -11.73
C ASN A 55 -14.61 -8.13 -10.95
N GLU A 56 -14.10 -9.35 -10.96
CA GLU A 56 -14.70 -10.50 -10.26
C GLU A 56 -14.38 -10.47 -8.75
N LEU A 57 -13.25 -9.86 -8.39
CA LEU A 57 -12.82 -9.69 -7.00
C LEU A 57 -13.74 -8.78 -6.18
N ARG A 58 -14.67 -8.06 -6.81
CA ARG A 58 -15.63 -7.17 -6.13
C ARG A 58 -16.34 -7.86 -4.96
N TRP A 59 -16.66 -9.15 -5.10
CA TRP A 59 -17.36 -9.92 -4.06
C TRP A 59 -16.47 -10.24 -2.87
N LEU A 60 -15.19 -10.53 -3.12
CA LEU A 60 -14.19 -10.69 -2.06
C LEU A 60 -14.02 -9.37 -1.29
N PHE A 61 -13.95 -8.24 -2.02
CA PHE A 61 -13.86 -6.92 -1.39
C PHE A 61 -15.13 -6.55 -0.62
N MET A 62 -16.31 -6.92 -1.10
CA MET A 62 -17.59 -6.72 -0.41
C MET A 62 -17.67 -7.53 0.88
N ALA A 63 -17.29 -8.81 0.84
CA ALA A 63 -17.21 -9.64 2.04
C ALA A 63 -16.22 -9.06 3.06
N LYS A 64 -15.03 -8.65 2.59
CA LYS A 64 -14.02 -7.98 3.40
C LYS A 64 -14.54 -6.70 4.05
N SER A 65 -15.27 -5.85 3.32
CA SER A 65 -15.77 -4.57 3.83
C SER A 65 -16.80 -4.72 4.94
N VAL A 66 -17.39 -5.91 5.10
CA VAL A 66 -18.32 -6.22 6.20
C VAL A 66 -17.58 -6.95 7.33
N VAL A 67 -16.93 -8.08 7.01
CA VAL A 67 -16.31 -8.97 8.00
C VAL A 67 -15.18 -8.28 8.77
N VAL A 68 -14.34 -7.51 8.07
CA VAL A 68 -13.16 -6.91 8.69
C VAL A 68 -13.56 -5.81 9.68
N PRO A 69 -14.35 -4.78 9.31
CA PRO A 69 -14.75 -3.77 10.28
C PRO A 69 -15.47 -4.34 11.51
N VAL A 70 -16.35 -5.32 11.34
CA VAL A 70 -17.04 -5.98 12.47
C VAL A 70 -16.05 -6.65 13.43
N ALA A 71 -15.04 -7.35 12.91
CA ALA A 71 -14.03 -7.99 13.74
C ALA A 71 -13.16 -6.95 14.49
N TRP A 72 -12.80 -5.85 13.84
CA TRP A 72 -12.01 -4.78 14.47
C TRP A 72 -12.81 -4.07 15.58
N VAL A 73 -14.10 -3.81 15.36
CA VAL A 73 -14.98 -3.28 16.41
C VAL A 73 -15.15 -4.29 17.56
N ALA A 74 -15.27 -5.59 17.27
CA ALA A 74 -15.32 -6.61 18.30
C ALA A 74 -14.02 -6.67 19.14
N ILE A 75 -12.85 -6.51 18.52
CA ILE A 75 -11.56 -6.41 19.22
C ILE A 75 -11.51 -5.14 20.09
N LEU A 76 -12.02 -4.02 19.60
CA LEU A 76 -12.12 -2.79 20.39
C LEU A 76 -13.00 -2.99 21.63
N ILE A 77 -14.19 -3.58 21.45
CA ILE A 77 -15.09 -3.90 22.55
C ILE A 77 -14.38 -4.81 23.55
N TRP A 78 -13.69 -5.85 23.07
CA TRP A 78 -12.89 -6.73 23.93
C TRP A 78 -11.82 -5.98 24.73
N ALA A 79 -11.12 -5.04 24.10
CA ALA A 79 -10.07 -4.26 24.75
C ALA A 79 -10.62 -3.42 25.91
N PHE A 80 -11.76 -2.74 25.68
CA PHE A 80 -12.41 -1.89 26.67
C PHE A 80 -13.07 -2.71 27.79
N VAL A 81 -13.78 -3.78 27.45
CA VAL A 81 -14.40 -4.67 28.47
C VAL A 81 -13.33 -5.39 29.29
N GLY A 82 -12.19 -5.73 28.68
CA GLY A 82 -11.08 -6.40 29.36
C GLY A 82 -10.25 -5.50 30.27
N THR A 83 -10.49 -4.19 30.29
CA THR A 83 -9.74 -3.18 31.06
C THR A 83 -10.63 -2.15 31.75
N ASP A 84 -11.89 -2.51 32.04
CA ASP A 84 -12.86 -1.62 32.72
C ASP A 84 -12.99 -0.23 32.06
N GLY A 85 -13.08 -0.19 30.73
CA GLY A 85 -13.25 1.04 29.94
C GLY A 85 -11.94 1.69 29.47
N GLY A 86 -10.83 0.94 29.45
CA GLY A 86 -9.51 1.40 29.03
C GLY A 86 -8.55 1.68 30.18
N GLY A 87 -9.05 1.78 31.42
CA GLY A 87 -8.26 1.82 32.66
C GLY A 87 -6.96 2.64 32.55
N ASP A 88 -5.84 1.97 32.78
CA ASP A 88 -4.49 2.56 32.81
C ASP A 88 -4.04 3.18 31.48
N MET A 89 -4.65 2.83 30.34
CA MET A 89 -4.31 3.41 29.03
C MET A 89 -4.44 4.94 29.05
N TRP A 90 -5.48 5.45 29.71
CA TRP A 90 -5.76 6.89 29.80
C TRP A 90 -4.78 7.63 30.73
N ASN A 91 -4.16 6.89 31.65
CA ASN A 91 -3.22 7.43 32.64
C ASN A 91 -1.75 7.35 32.18
N GLN A 92 -1.48 6.76 31.01
CA GLN A 92 -0.12 6.67 30.48
C GLN A 92 0.40 8.06 30.09
N LYS A 93 1.56 8.42 30.66
CA LYS A 93 2.27 9.65 30.33
C LYS A 93 3.33 9.39 29.27
N ALA A 94 3.58 10.42 28.45
CA ALA A 94 4.70 10.39 27.51
C ALA A 94 6.01 10.16 28.28
N LYS A 95 6.81 9.20 27.83
CA LYS A 95 8.15 8.91 28.40
C LYS A 95 9.25 9.76 27.79
N LEU A 96 8.97 10.42 26.66
CA LEU A 96 9.90 11.26 25.93
C LEU A 96 9.45 12.71 26.02
N GLU A 97 10.40 13.61 26.26
CA GLU A 97 10.18 15.04 26.38
C GLU A 97 11.17 15.83 25.49
N GLY A 98 10.85 17.11 25.25
CA GLY A 98 11.72 18.04 24.53
C GLY A 98 12.07 17.59 23.10
N SER A 99 13.33 17.76 22.70
CA SER A 99 13.78 17.45 21.33
C SER A 99 13.66 15.96 20.99
N ALA A 100 13.84 15.07 21.97
CA ALA A 100 13.73 13.63 21.75
C ALA A 100 12.31 13.23 21.32
N TYR A 101 11.29 13.85 21.92
CA TYR A 101 9.89 13.67 21.51
C TYR A 101 9.67 14.11 20.06
N SER A 102 10.15 15.30 19.68
CA SER A 102 9.97 15.82 18.31
C SER A 102 10.60 14.92 17.24
N TRP A 103 11.81 14.41 17.49
CA TRP A 103 12.46 13.49 16.56
C TRP A 103 11.77 12.13 16.50
N ALA A 104 11.27 11.61 17.63
CA ALA A 104 10.48 10.39 17.65
C ALA A 104 9.15 10.57 16.90
N PHE A 105 8.49 11.71 17.06
CA PHE A 105 7.28 12.07 16.32
C PHE A 105 7.52 12.10 14.81
N LEU A 106 8.57 12.81 14.35
CA LEU A 106 8.94 12.85 12.93
C LEU A 106 9.25 11.45 12.38
N SER A 107 10.01 10.64 13.12
CA SER A 107 10.33 9.27 12.74
C SER A 107 9.08 8.40 12.61
N SER A 108 8.12 8.57 13.52
CA SER A 108 6.85 7.85 13.52
C SER A 108 5.98 8.28 12.35
N LEU A 109 5.91 9.60 12.08
CA LEU A 109 5.24 10.16 10.92
C LEU A 109 5.81 9.59 9.61
N THR A 110 7.15 9.59 9.45
CA THR A 110 7.82 9.02 8.28
C THR A 110 7.51 7.54 8.11
N SER A 111 7.47 6.77 9.20
CA SER A 111 7.12 5.34 9.16
C SER A 111 5.68 5.11 8.70
N VAL A 112 4.73 5.89 9.22
CA VAL A 112 3.32 5.81 8.82
C VAL A 112 3.13 6.21 7.36
N ILE A 113 3.80 7.26 6.90
CA ILE A 113 3.77 7.65 5.48
C ILE A 113 4.38 6.55 4.61
N GLY A 114 5.51 5.95 5.02
CA GLY A 114 6.13 4.83 4.32
C GLY A 114 5.19 3.65 4.08
N ASN A 115 4.25 3.41 5.01
CA ASN A 115 3.23 2.38 4.86
C ASN A 115 2.21 2.63 3.75
N TYR A 116 1.94 3.90 3.41
CA TYR A 116 1.02 4.28 2.34
C TYR A 116 1.71 4.84 1.11
N ALA A 117 3.03 4.99 1.15
CA ALA A 117 3.84 5.52 0.06
C ALA A 117 3.62 4.72 -1.23
N THR A 118 3.72 3.38 -1.15
CA THR A 118 3.57 2.50 -2.32
C THR A 118 2.18 2.61 -2.92
N LEU A 119 1.13 2.61 -2.09
CA LEU A 119 -0.24 2.76 -2.57
C LEU A 119 -0.46 4.14 -3.21
N SER A 120 0.11 5.19 -2.61
CA SER A 120 -0.01 6.56 -3.11
C SER A 120 0.58 6.73 -4.51
N VAL A 121 1.76 6.16 -4.77
CA VAL A 121 2.40 6.26 -6.11
C VAL A 121 1.72 5.39 -7.16
N ASN A 122 1.12 4.27 -6.74
CA ASN A 122 0.46 3.31 -7.63
C ASN A 122 -1.07 3.49 -7.69
N GLN A 123 -1.61 4.57 -7.15
CA GLN A 123 -3.07 4.79 -7.08
C GLN A 123 -3.72 4.83 -8.47
N SER A 124 -2.95 5.22 -9.50
CA SER A 124 -3.34 5.21 -10.92
C SER A 124 -3.75 3.83 -11.42
N ASP A 125 -3.20 2.75 -10.86
CA ASP A 125 -3.54 1.37 -11.22
C ASP A 125 -5.00 1.03 -10.96
N PHE A 126 -5.61 1.66 -9.97
CA PHE A 126 -7.02 1.45 -9.62
C PHE A 126 -7.91 2.53 -10.21
N SER A 127 -7.45 3.79 -10.18
CA SER A 127 -8.27 4.91 -10.63
C SER A 127 -8.59 4.82 -12.13
N ARG A 128 -7.73 4.18 -12.94
CA ARG A 128 -8.03 3.86 -14.36
C ARG A 128 -9.28 2.99 -14.56
N TYR A 129 -9.65 2.18 -13.58
CA TYR A 129 -10.86 1.34 -13.63
C TYR A 129 -12.07 2.00 -12.95
N SER A 130 -11.90 3.18 -12.33
CA SER A 130 -12.96 3.89 -11.64
C SER A 130 -13.94 4.52 -12.62
N ARG A 131 -15.22 4.17 -12.50
CA ARG A 131 -16.34 4.84 -13.19
C ARG A 131 -16.93 6.02 -12.39
N VAL A 132 -16.38 6.28 -11.21
CA VAL A 132 -16.83 7.32 -10.28
C VAL A 132 -16.17 8.66 -10.63
N SER A 133 -16.96 9.74 -10.60
CA SER A 133 -16.45 11.10 -10.86
C SER A 133 -15.37 11.49 -9.84
N VAL A 134 -14.36 12.24 -10.29
CA VAL A 134 -13.29 12.83 -9.48
C VAL A 134 -13.84 13.59 -8.26
N LYS A 135 -15.00 14.24 -8.39
CA LYS A 135 -15.65 14.97 -7.27
C LYS A 135 -15.95 14.07 -6.08
N TRP A 136 -16.37 12.83 -6.32
CA TRP A 136 -16.63 11.87 -5.24
C TRP A 136 -15.33 11.28 -4.68
N GLN A 137 -14.27 11.19 -5.49
CA GLN A 137 -12.95 10.76 -5.01
C GLN A 137 -12.34 11.75 -4.01
N LEU A 138 -12.67 13.05 -4.11
CA LEU A 138 -12.21 14.06 -3.14
C LEU A 138 -12.70 13.78 -1.70
N ILE A 139 -13.79 13.03 -1.52
CA ILE A 139 -14.27 12.62 -0.19
C ILE A 139 -13.23 11.76 0.53
N TYR A 140 -12.38 11.04 -0.21
CA TYR A 140 -11.32 10.24 0.40
C TYR A 140 -10.27 11.08 1.13
N VAL A 141 -10.08 12.35 0.75
CA VAL A 141 -9.06 13.23 1.38
C VAL A 141 -9.30 13.41 2.88
N PRO A 142 -10.50 13.82 3.35
CA PRO A 142 -10.78 13.88 4.79
C PRO A 142 -11.12 12.50 5.38
N PHE A 143 -11.74 11.61 4.62
CA PHE A 143 -12.28 10.35 5.16
C PHE A 143 -11.19 9.32 5.47
N LEU A 144 -10.15 9.21 4.63
CA LEU A 144 -9.06 8.25 4.86
C LEU A 144 -8.31 8.54 6.16
N PRO A 145 -7.84 9.78 6.46
CA PRO A 145 -7.22 10.09 7.73
C PRO A 145 -8.10 9.76 8.94
N ILE A 146 -9.39 10.06 8.89
CA ILE A 146 -10.33 9.79 9.98
C ILE A 146 -10.44 8.29 10.24
N VAL A 147 -10.72 7.51 9.19
CA VAL A 147 -10.89 6.05 9.29
C VAL A 147 -9.58 5.40 9.74
N PHE A 148 -8.44 5.79 9.19
CA PHE A 148 -7.16 5.21 9.58
C PHE A 148 -6.73 5.59 10.99
N THR A 149 -7.03 6.81 11.44
CA THR A 149 -6.80 7.20 12.84
C THR A 149 -7.62 6.32 13.77
N PHE A 150 -8.89 6.07 13.43
CA PHE A 150 -9.76 5.20 14.22
C PHE A 150 -9.25 3.75 14.24
N ILE A 151 -8.88 3.17 13.10
CA ILE A 151 -8.33 1.81 13.02
C ILE A 151 -6.99 1.70 13.78
N SER A 152 -6.13 2.72 13.67
CA SER A 152 -4.85 2.77 14.40
C SER A 152 -5.09 2.82 15.92
N PHE A 153 -6.09 3.60 16.36
CA PHE A 153 -6.52 3.65 17.75
C PHE A 153 -6.98 2.28 18.26
N ILE A 154 -7.73 1.51 17.46
CA ILE A 154 -8.12 0.13 17.84
C ILE A 154 -6.88 -0.73 18.13
N GLY A 155 -5.86 -0.66 17.27
CA GLY A 155 -4.60 -1.38 17.47
C GLY A 155 -3.89 -0.99 18.77
N VAL A 156 -3.80 0.32 19.06
CA VAL A 156 -3.20 0.85 20.29
C VAL A 156 -3.99 0.39 21.52
N ALA A 157 -5.32 0.52 21.49
CA ALA A 157 -6.20 0.12 22.59
C ALA A 157 -6.12 -1.39 22.87
N ALA A 158 -6.15 -2.21 21.82
CA ALA A 158 -6.03 -3.67 21.95
C ALA A 158 -4.67 -4.10 22.52
N THR A 159 -3.58 -3.49 22.03
CA THR A 159 -2.21 -3.75 22.53
C THR A 159 -2.07 -3.34 23.99
N SER A 160 -2.58 -2.15 24.36
CA SER A 160 -2.58 -1.67 25.74
C SER A 160 -3.39 -2.59 26.66
N ALA A 161 -4.56 -3.03 26.22
CA ALA A 161 -5.38 -3.97 26.98
C ALA A 161 -4.72 -5.34 27.14
N GLY A 162 -4.05 -5.82 26.09
CA GLY A 162 -3.21 -7.01 26.15
C GLY A 162 -2.11 -6.91 27.20
N ALA A 163 -1.39 -5.79 27.24
CA ALA A 163 -0.33 -5.55 28.22
C ALA A 163 -0.84 -5.59 29.66
N VAL A 164 -2.00 -4.98 29.95
CA VAL A 164 -2.62 -5.02 31.28
C VAL A 164 -3.04 -6.45 31.65
N LYS A 165 -3.63 -7.19 30.71
CA LYS A 165 -4.23 -8.51 30.97
C LYS A 165 -3.23 -9.65 31.01
N TYR A 166 -2.20 -9.61 30.18
CA TYR A 166 -1.24 -10.69 29.97
C TYR A 166 0.18 -10.34 30.41
N GLY A 167 0.44 -9.09 30.79
CA GLY A 167 1.76 -8.62 31.24
C GLY A 167 2.79 -8.44 30.12
N THR A 168 2.42 -8.69 28.86
CA THR A 168 3.28 -8.59 27.68
C THR A 168 2.72 -7.60 26.66
N LEU A 169 3.59 -6.77 26.09
CA LEU A 169 3.21 -5.81 25.05
C LEU A 169 3.36 -6.45 23.67
N ASP A 170 2.25 -7.00 23.17
CA ASP A 170 2.21 -7.65 21.86
C ASP A 170 1.92 -6.64 20.75
N TRP A 171 2.95 -6.30 19.98
CA TRP A 171 2.81 -5.44 18.81
C TRP A 171 2.18 -6.14 17.59
N ASP A 172 2.28 -7.49 17.53
CA ASP A 172 1.61 -8.30 16.51
C ASP A 172 0.20 -8.66 16.99
N PRO A 173 -0.87 -8.25 16.27
CA PRO A 173 -2.24 -8.59 16.66
C PRO A 173 -2.49 -10.11 16.69
N MET A 174 -1.74 -10.90 15.93
CA MET A 174 -1.88 -12.37 15.94
C MET A 174 -1.31 -12.97 17.22
N ALA A 175 -0.23 -12.40 17.76
CA ALA A 175 0.31 -12.79 19.07
C ALA A 175 -0.70 -12.48 20.17
N LEU A 176 -1.29 -11.28 20.16
CA LEU A 176 -2.33 -10.89 21.11
C LEU A 176 -3.55 -11.83 21.08
N ILE A 177 -4.07 -12.12 19.88
CA ILE A 177 -5.24 -13.00 19.71
C ILE A 177 -4.90 -14.43 20.18
N ALA A 178 -3.66 -14.89 20.04
CA ALA A 178 -3.27 -16.23 20.46
C ALA A 178 -3.46 -16.47 21.98
N HIS A 179 -3.42 -15.41 22.80
CA HIS A 179 -3.68 -15.48 24.25
C HIS A 179 -5.15 -15.74 24.61
N TRP A 180 -6.10 -15.58 23.68
CA TRP A 180 -7.50 -15.76 24.00
C TRP A 180 -7.86 -17.22 24.30
N PRO A 181 -8.57 -17.51 25.40
CA PRO A 181 -8.90 -18.89 25.76
C PRO A 181 -9.88 -19.51 24.74
N SER A 182 -10.87 -18.73 24.30
CA SER A 182 -11.89 -19.20 23.34
C SER A 182 -11.28 -19.50 21.98
N ARG A 183 -11.35 -20.78 21.58
CA ARG A 183 -10.87 -21.26 20.29
C ARG A 183 -11.66 -20.66 19.12
N ALA A 184 -12.98 -20.52 19.28
CA ALA A 184 -13.84 -19.91 18.27
C ALA A 184 -13.47 -18.43 18.06
N ALA A 185 -13.29 -17.66 19.14
CA ALA A 185 -12.91 -16.26 19.04
C ALA A 185 -11.55 -16.09 18.32
N ARG A 186 -10.57 -16.93 18.67
CA ARG A 186 -9.27 -16.96 17.98
C ARG A 186 -9.40 -17.23 16.49
N PHE A 187 -10.16 -18.26 16.13
CA PHE A 187 -10.35 -18.63 14.74
C PHE A 187 -11.00 -17.51 13.92
N PHE A 188 -12.13 -16.97 14.37
CA PHE A 188 -12.86 -15.96 13.60
C PHE A 188 -12.12 -14.61 13.53
N ALA A 189 -11.44 -14.20 14.60
CA ALA A 189 -10.61 -13.01 14.55
C ALA A 189 -9.42 -13.19 13.60
N ALA A 190 -8.68 -14.30 13.71
CA ALA A 190 -7.59 -14.60 12.79
C ALA A 190 -8.06 -14.74 11.34
N PHE A 191 -9.22 -15.37 11.10
CA PHE A 191 -9.83 -15.45 9.76
C PHE A 191 -10.08 -14.06 9.16
N SER A 192 -10.61 -13.12 9.96
CA SER A 192 -10.80 -11.74 9.52
C SER A 192 -9.47 -11.06 9.11
N PHE A 193 -8.40 -11.26 9.88
CA PHE A 193 -7.07 -10.76 9.51
C PHE A 193 -6.49 -11.46 8.27
N ALA A 194 -6.73 -12.76 8.10
CA ALA A 194 -6.32 -13.51 6.91
C ALA A 194 -7.03 -12.96 5.66
N LEU A 195 -8.35 -12.72 5.74
CA LEU A 195 -9.14 -12.10 4.68
C LEU A 195 -8.69 -10.66 4.39
N ALA A 196 -8.39 -9.88 5.42
CA ALA A 196 -7.86 -8.53 5.28
C ALA A 196 -6.52 -8.54 4.52
N ALA A 197 -5.59 -9.43 4.93
CA ALA A 197 -4.27 -9.59 4.33
C ALA A 197 -4.36 -10.08 2.88
N LEU A 198 -5.26 -11.02 2.58
CA LEU A 198 -5.52 -11.50 1.23
C LEU A 198 -5.97 -10.34 0.33
N GLY A 199 -6.98 -9.59 0.78
CA GLY A 199 -7.51 -8.46 0.00
C GLY A 199 -6.47 -7.38 -0.26
N VAL A 200 -5.66 -7.00 0.73
CA VAL A 200 -4.59 -6.00 0.55
C VAL A 200 -3.49 -6.52 -0.37
N ASN A 201 -3.09 -7.79 -0.26
CA ASN A 201 -2.06 -8.35 -1.12
C ASN A 201 -2.46 -8.39 -2.59
N ILE A 202 -3.74 -8.67 -2.88
CA ILE A 202 -4.23 -8.68 -4.25
C ILE A 202 -4.36 -7.25 -4.77
N SER A 203 -5.05 -6.38 -4.02
CA SER A 203 -5.27 -5.00 -4.45
C SER A 203 -3.94 -4.26 -4.52
N ALA A 204 -3.30 -3.98 -3.38
CA ALA A 204 -2.24 -2.99 -3.25
C ALA A 204 -0.85 -3.46 -3.72
N ASN A 205 -0.62 -4.76 -3.85
CA ASN A 205 0.72 -5.30 -4.10
C ASN A 205 0.80 -6.04 -5.44
N SER A 206 0.00 -7.10 -5.59
CA SER A 206 0.15 -8.02 -6.73
C SER A 206 -0.29 -7.39 -8.04
N LEU A 207 -1.37 -6.60 -8.04
CA LEU A 207 -1.86 -5.93 -9.25
C LEU A 207 -0.87 -4.88 -9.76
N SER A 208 -0.33 -4.03 -8.88
CA SER A 208 0.68 -3.04 -9.25
C SER A 208 1.94 -3.67 -9.81
N ALA A 209 2.47 -4.70 -9.12
CA ALA A 209 3.62 -5.45 -9.63
C ALA A 209 3.35 -6.08 -11.01
N ALA A 210 2.12 -6.56 -11.24
CA ALA A 210 1.73 -7.12 -12.53
C ALA A 210 1.62 -6.06 -13.63
N ASN A 211 1.12 -4.87 -13.33
CA ASN A 211 1.10 -3.74 -14.26
C ASN A 211 2.53 -3.34 -14.65
N ASP A 212 3.43 -3.18 -13.68
CA ASP A 212 4.83 -2.85 -13.92
C ASP A 212 5.52 -3.90 -14.81
N LEU A 213 5.34 -5.18 -14.49
CA LEU A 213 5.92 -6.28 -15.29
C LEU A 213 5.33 -6.36 -16.71
N THR A 214 4.05 -6.04 -16.86
CA THR A 214 3.40 -6.00 -18.17
C THR A 214 3.91 -4.82 -19.00
N ALA A 215 4.18 -3.67 -18.37
CA ALA A 215 4.79 -2.52 -19.04
C ALA A 215 6.25 -2.78 -19.46
N LEU A 216 7.02 -3.50 -18.63
CA LEU A 216 8.43 -3.83 -18.90
C LEU A 216 8.59 -4.95 -19.94
N PHE A 217 7.74 -5.97 -19.90
CA PHE A 217 7.83 -7.16 -20.75
C PHE A 217 6.49 -7.50 -21.44
N PRO A 218 5.92 -6.57 -22.23
CA PRO A 218 4.55 -6.68 -22.76
C PRO A 218 4.32 -7.90 -23.67
N GLN A 219 5.38 -8.40 -24.32
CA GLN A 219 5.29 -9.58 -25.20
C GLN A 219 5.19 -10.91 -24.42
N TYR A 220 5.62 -10.94 -23.16
CA TYR A 220 5.78 -12.17 -22.38
C TYR A 220 4.83 -12.25 -21.19
N ILE A 221 4.56 -11.11 -20.56
CA ILE A 221 3.82 -11.00 -19.31
C ILE A 221 2.49 -10.29 -19.57
N ASN A 222 1.42 -10.93 -19.15
CA ASN A 222 0.11 -10.30 -18.96
C ASN A 222 -0.17 -10.18 -17.47
N ILE A 223 -1.25 -9.48 -17.10
CA ILE A 223 -1.60 -9.22 -15.69
C ILE A 223 -1.64 -10.51 -14.85
N ARG A 224 -2.31 -11.57 -15.34
CA ARG A 224 -2.40 -12.85 -14.61
C ARG A 224 -1.03 -13.49 -14.37
N ARG A 225 -0.18 -13.53 -15.42
CA ARG A 225 1.19 -14.05 -15.32
C ARG A 225 2.05 -13.19 -14.38
N GLY A 226 1.90 -11.87 -14.43
CA GLY A 226 2.60 -10.92 -13.56
C GLY A 226 2.24 -11.12 -12.08
N GLN A 227 0.95 -11.29 -11.76
CA GLN A 227 0.49 -11.54 -10.39
C GLN A 227 1.04 -12.87 -9.84
N LEU A 228 1.04 -13.93 -10.66
CA LEU A 228 1.61 -15.22 -10.28
C LEU A 228 3.14 -15.15 -10.08
N LEU A 229 3.86 -14.45 -10.97
CA LEU A 229 5.30 -14.26 -10.84
C LEU A 229 5.63 -13.49 -9.55
N CYS A 230 4.88 -12.41 -9.24
CA CYS A 230 5.00 -11.67 -7.99
C CYS A 230 4.81 -12.60 -6.77
N ALA A 231 3.81 -13.46 -6.79
CA ALA A 231 3.54 -14.41 -5.72
C ALA A 231 4.64 -15.46 -5.55
N VAL A 232 5.34 -15.87 -6.61
CA VAL A 232 6.49 -16.78 -6.49
C VAL A 232 7.72 -16.04 -5.98
N LEU A 233 8.01 -14.84 -6.51
CA LEU A 233 9.15 -14.03 -6.09
C LEU A 233 9.10 -13.64 -4.60
N CYS A 234 7.90 -13.54 -4.01
CA CYS A 234 7.76 -13.23 -2.59
C CYS A 234 8.47 -14.24 -1.67
N TRP A 235 8.65 -15.50 -2.10
CA TRP A 235 9.38 -16.52 -1.34
C TRP A 235 10.87 -16.22 -1.26
N ALA A 236 11.44 -15.76 -2.39
CA ALA A 236 12.86 -15.42 -2.48
C ALA A 236 13.24 -14.19 -1.63
N LEU A 237 12.27 -13.32 -1.33
CA LEU A 237 12.47 -12.12 -0.50
C LEU A 237 12.50 -12.41 1.00
N VAL A 238 12.21 -13.65 1.43
CA VAL A 238 12.32 -14.08 2.84
C VAL A 238 11.59 -13.12 3.80
N PRO A 239 10.29 -12.81 3.56
CA PRO A 239 9.59 -11.70 4.21
C PRO A 239 9.43 -11.86 5.72
N TRP A 240 9.56 -13.07 6.25
CA TRP A 240 9.53 -13.33 7.69
C TRP A 240 10.70 -12.68 8.45
N LYS A 241 11.85 -12.44 7.79
CA LYS A 241 12.96 -11.72 8.44
C LYS A 241 12.64 -10.25 8.71
N ILE A 242 11.79 -9.64 7.89
CA ILE A 242 11.36 -8.24 8.08
C ILE A 242 10.43 -8.13 9.30
N LEU A 243 9.55 -9.13 9.50
CA LEU A 243 8.60 -9.19 10.62
C LEU A 243 9.17 -9.85 11.88
N ALA A 244 10.48 -10.11 11.93
CA ALA A 244 11.11 -10.70 13.10
C ALA A 244 11.01 -9.82 14.35
N SER A 245 10.92 -8.50 14.19
CA SER A 245 10.69 -7.54 15.28
C SER A 245 10.00 -6.28 14.81
N ALA A 246 9.34 -5.57 15.73
CA ALA A 246 8.75 -4.26 15.47
C ALA A 246 9.80 -3.24 14.96
N GLY A 247 11.01 -3.27 15.50
CA GLY A 247 12.08 -2.36 15.09
C GLY A 247 12.54 -2.61 13.65
N THR A 248 12.76 -3.87 13.28
CA THR A 248 13.11 -4.25 11.89
C THR A 248 12.01 -3.85 10.92
N PHE A 249 10.75 -4.05 11.30
CA PHE A 249 9.60 -3.62 10.51
C PHE A 249 9.58 -2.10 10.31
N LEU A 250 9.69 -1.31 11.38
CA LEU A 250 9.70 0.16 11.28
C LEU A 250 10.88 0.70 10.46
N ASN A 251 12.06 0.09 10.59
CA ASN A 251 13.23 0.43 9.79
C ASN A 251 12.97 0.17 8.30
N PHE A 252 12.34 -0.95 7.96
CA PHE A 252 11.93 -1.27 6.59
C PHE A 252 10.92 -0.24 6.05
N MET A 253 9.91 0.15 6.83
CA MET A 253 8.93 1.16 6.42
C MET A 253 9.56 2.53 6.21
N SER A 254 10.49 2.92 7.08
CA SER A 254 11.23 4.19 6.96
C SER A 254 12.16 4.18 5.73
N ALA A 255 12.77 3.03 5.41
CA ALA A 255 13.58 2.87 4.21
C ALA A 255 12.73 3.04 2.94
N TYR A 256 11.51 2.47 2.91
CA TYR A 256 10.60 2.65 1.78
C TYR A 256 10.25 4.13 1.56
N ALA A 257 9.97 4.84 2.65
CA ALA A 257 9.62 6.25 2.59
C ALA A 257 10.70 7.11 1.90
N ILE A 258 11.99 6.89 2.17
CA ILE A 258 13.05 7.75 1.64
C ILE A 258 13.26 7.59 0.13
N PHE A 259 12.89 6.46 -0.47
CA PHE A 259 12.98 6.24 -1.92
C PHE A 259 11.68 6.61 -2.63
N LEU A 260 10.53 6.28 -2.04
CA LEU A 260 9.23 6.54 -2.66
C LEU A 260 8.82 8.01 -2.58
N GLY A 261 9.28 8.77 -1.58
CA GLY A 261 9.02 10.21 -1.46
C GLY A 261 9.53 11.01 -2.67
N PRO A 262 10.81 10.87 -3.04
CA PRO A 262 11.36 11.43 -4.28
C PRO A 262 10.61 11.01 -5.56
N ILE A 263 10.23 9.74 -5.69
CA ILE A 263 9.46 9.28 -6.86
C ILE A 263 8.10 9.97 -6.93
N ALA A 264 7.37 10.02 -5.82
CA ALA A 264 6.10 10.71 -5.72
C ALA A 264 6.23 12.19 -6.08
N ALA A 265 7.30 12.86 -5.62
CA ALA A 265 7.57 14.25 -5.94
C ALA A 265 7.77 14.47 -7.44
N ILE A 266 8.57 13.63 -8.11
CA ILE A 266 8.78 13.71 -9.56
C ILE A 266 7.43 13.56 -10.26
N MET A 267 6.65 12.51 -9.97
CA MET A 267 5.36 12.28 -10.61
C MET A 267 4.39 13.47 -10.45
N VAL A 268 4.28 14.01 -9.24
CA VAL A 268 3.37 15.14 -8.94
C VAL A 268 3.82 16.42 -9.65
N VAL A 269 5.10 16.76 -9.57
CA VAL A 269 5.65 17.98 -10.18
C VAL A 269 5.64 17.87 -11.70
N ASP A 270 6.02 16.72 -12.26
CA ASP A 270 6.03 16.48 -13.69
C ASP A 270 4.63 16.61 -14.28
N PHE A 271 3.63 16.05 -13.61
CA PHE A 271 2.26 16.09 -14.09
C PHE A 271 1.61 17.47 -13.93
N TRP A 272 1.60 18.04 -12.71
CA TRP A 272 0.82 19.25 -12.42
C TRP A 272 1.55 20.55 -12.69
N VAL A 273 2.87 20.60 -12.50
CA VAL A 273 3.64 21.84 -12.55
C VAL A 273 4.33 22.00 -13.91
N VAL A 274 5.09 20.99 -14.32
CA VAL A 274 5.90 21.02 -15.55
C VAL A 274 5.00 20.89 -16.78
N HIS A 275 4.25 19.79 -16.91
CA HIS A 275 3.40 19.53 -18.07
C HIS A 275 1.95 20.03 -17.91
N ARG A 276 1.54 20.47 -16.72
CA ARG A 276 0.20 21.04 -16.42
C ARG A 276 -0.96 20.15 -16.89
N GLY A 277 -0.82 18.84 -16.75
CA GLY A 277 -1.79 17.84 -17.16
C GLY A 277 -1.86 17.58 -18.68
N LYS A 278 -0.90 18.09 -19.46
CA LYS A 278 -0.88 17.93 -20.92
C LYS A 278 0.10 16.83 -21.33
N TYR A 279 -0.43 15.62 -21.51
CA TYR A 279 0.33 14.47 -22.00
C TYR A 279 -0.23 13.94 -23.32
N ASP A 280 0.66 13.42 -24.15
CA ASP A 280 0.32 12.63 -25.31
C ASP A 280 0.31 11.15 -24.92
N THR A 281 -0.89 10.61 -24.75
CA THR A 281 -1.03 9.21 -24.29
C THR A 281 -0.57 8.18 -25.31
N LEU A 282 -0.59 8.51 -26.60
CA LEU A 282 -0.07 7.62 -27.64
C LEU A 282 1.46 7.61 -27.63
N ALA A 283 2.08 8.79 -27.49
CA ALA A 283 3.54 8.91 -27.46
C ALA A 283 4.18 8.16 -26.28
N LEU A 284 3.47 7.94 -25.17
CA LEU A 284 3.94 7.13 -24.03
C LEU A 284 4.23 5.66 -24.40
N TYR A 285 3.58 5.14 -25.45
CA TYR A 285 3.77 3.76 -25.92
C TYR A 285 4.76 3.66 -27.10
N GLN A 286 5.34 4.77 -27.55
CA GLN A 286 6.25 4.82 -28.69
C GLN A 286 7.69 5.02 -28.23
N TYR A 287 8.55 4.04 -28.52
CA TYR A 287 9.98 4.11 -28.14
C TYR A 287 10.71 5.34 -28.74
N HIS A 288 10.30 5.77 -29.93
CA HIS A 288 10.84 6.96 -30.61
C HIS A 288 9.94 8.20 -30.48
N GLY A 289 9.08 8.25 -29.46
CA GLY A 289 8.20 9.38 -29.19
C GLY A 289 8.88 10.57 -28.48
N ILE A 290 8.07 11.61 -28.19
CA ILE A 290 8.53 12.85 -27.57
C ILE A 290 9.11 12.66 -26.15
N TYR A 291 8.67 11.62 -25.43
CA TYR A 291 9.12 11.28 -24.08
C TYR A 291 10.38 10.41 -24.03
N ARG A 292 11.13 10.30 -25.14
CA ARG A 292 12.37 9.51 -25.18
C ARG A 292 13.53 10.19 -24.44
N TYR A 293 13.51 11.51 -24.30
CA TYR A 293 14.60 12.29 -23.70
C TYR A 293 15.98 11.90 -24.28
N THR A 294 17.02 11.80 -23.44
CA THR A 294 18.37 11.41 -23.86
C THR A 294 18.52 9.90 -23.82
N LYS A 295 18.41 9.25 -24.99
CA LYS A 295 18.55 7.79 -25.15
C LYS A 295 17.58 6.95 -24.29
N GLY A 296 16.38 7.46 -24.01
CA GLY A 296 15.38 6.79 -23.16
C GLY A 296 15.42 7.23 -21.70
N TRP A 297 16.30 8.17 -21.32
CA TRP A 297 16.49 8.58 -19.94
C TRP A 297 16.28 10.08 -19.73
N ASN A 298 15.47 10.43 -18.72
CA ASN A 298 15.42 11.77 -18.18
C ASN A 298 16.47 11.92 -17.07
N TRP A 299 17.65 12.47 -17.43
CA TRP A 299 18.72 12.71 -16.46
C TRP A 299 18.32 13.72 -15.38
N ARG A 300 17.38 14.66 -15.65
CA ARG A 300 16.90 15.64 -14.67
C ARG A 300 16.14 14.95 -13.54
N ALA A 301 15.28 14.00 -13.89
CA ALA A 301 14.57 13.15 -12.93
C ALA A 301 15.55 12.35 -12.06
N ILE A 302 16.57 11.72 -12.67
CA ILE A 302 17.60 10.98 -11.93
C ILE A 302 18.36 11.89 -10.98
N ALA A 303 18.81 13.06 -11.44
CA ALA A 303 19.55 14.01 -10.62
C ALA A 303 18.70 14.50 -9.44
N ALA A 304 17.45 14.88 -9.68
CA ALA A 304 16.53 15.29 -8.63
C ALA A 304 16.28 14.17 -7.60
N PHE A 305 16.07 12.94 -8.07
CA PHE A 305 15.92 11.77 -7.22
C PHE A 305 17.14 11.55 -6.31
N LEU A 306 18.35 11.62 -6.86
CA LEU A 306 19.58 11.47 -6.08
C LEU A 306 19.74 12.58 -5.03
N VAL A 307 19.36 13.82 -5.33
CA VAL A 307 19.40 14.92 -4.35
C VAL A 307 18.40 14.70 -3.21
N GLY A 308 17.23 14.12 -3.48
CA GLY A 308 16.26 13.77 -2.44
C GLY A 308 16.71 12.59 -1.57
N VAL A 309 17.34 11.58 -2.17
CA VAL A 309 17.76 10.35 -1.47
C VAL A 309 19.05 10.54 -0.68
N ALA A 310 20.07 11.18 -1.26
CA ALA A 310 21.42 11.23 -0.70
C ALA A 310 21.50 11.73 0.76
N PRO A 311 20.77 12.79 1.18
CA PRO A 311 20.78 13.25 2.57
C PRO A 311 20.28 12.21 3.58
N ASN A 312 19.43 11.27 3.15
CA ASN A 312 18.85 10.24 4.00
C ASN A 312 19.76 9.02 4.20
N MET A 313 20.77 8.85 3.35
CA MET A 313 21.62 7.67 3.31
C MET A 313 22.37 7.39 4.62
N PRO A 314 22.95 8.38 5.33
CA PRO A 314 23.64 8.11 6.59
C PRO A 314 22.71 7.48 7.65
N GLY A 315 21.53 8.06 7.86
CA GLY A 315 20.54 7.52 8.79
C GLY A 315 20.01 6.14 8.37
N PHE A 316 19.81 5.92 7.06
CA PHE A 316 19.44 4.61 6.55
C PHE A 316 20.51 3.54 6.83
N ILE A 317 21.79 3.84 6.56
CA ILE A 317 22.91 2.93 6.84
C ILE A 317 22.98 2.57 8.33
N ASN A 318 22.84 3.58 9.21
CA ASN A 318 22.81 3.36 10.66
C ASN A 318 21.60 2.50 11.09
N SER A 319 20.44 2.64 10.44
CA SER A 319 19.25 1.84 10.75
C SER A 319 19.41 0.34 10.43
N ILE A 320 20.28 0.00 9.48
CA ILE A 320 20.60 -1.40 9.13
C ILE A 320 21.76 -1.90 10.00
N ASN A 321 22.80 -1.08 10.16
CA ASN A 321 23.99 -1.42 10.93
C ASN A 321 24.25 -0.35 11.99
N THR A 322 23.78 -0.63 13.20
CA THR A 322 23.91 0.26 14.37
C THR A 322 25.36 0.46 14.82
N ASN A 323 26.31 -0.35 14.34
CA ASN A 323 27.73 -0.18 14.63
C ASN A 323 28.34 1.03 13.88
N ILE A 324 27.65 1.54 12.86
CA ILE A 324 28.09 2.73 12.10
C ILE A 324 27.46 3.96 12.74
N HIS A 325 28.22 4.71 13.52
CA HIS A 325 27.75 5.94 14.16
C HIS A 325 27.78 7.11 13.17
N VAL A 326 26.61 7.66 12.83
CA VAL A 326 26.47 8.75 11.85
C VAL A 326 26.24 10.12 12.49
N GLY A 327 26.22 10.21 13.83
CA GLY A 327 26.00 11.44 14.57
C GLY A 327 24.74 12.17 14.10
N VAL A 328 24.90 13.45 13.74
CA VAL A 328 23.80 14.33 13.24
C VAL A 328 23.25 13.89 11.88
N GLY A 329 23.96 13.03 11.14
CA GLY A 329 23.51 12.47 9.86
C GLY A 329 22.30 11.53 9.97
N ASP A 330 21.84 11.20 11.18
CA ASP A 330 20.62 10.44 11.40
C ASP A 330 19.34 11.28 11.22
N ARG A 331 19.43 12.61 11.44
CA ARG A 331 18.27 13.51 11.48
C ARG A 331 17.51 13.59 10.17
N PRO A 332 18.16 13.73 9.00
CA PRO A 332 17.46 13.73 7.71
C PRO A 332 16.53 12.52 7.54
N TYR A 333 17.01 11.33 7.94
CA TYR A 333 16.25 10.08 7.84
C TYR A 333 14.98 10.08 8.70
N LYS A 334 14.98 10.78 9.85
CA LYS A 334 13.81 10.87 10.75
C LYS A 334 12.62 11.57 10.10
N PHE A 335 12.83 12.51 9.18
CA PHE A 335 11.77 13.18 8.41
C PHE A 335 11.95 12.95 6.90
N GLY A 336 12.57 11.82 6.55
CA GLY A 336 13.15 11.61 5.23
C GLY A 336 12.15 11.63 4.08
N TRP A 337 10.88 11.28 4.34
CA TRP A 337 9.81 11.46 3.36
C TRP A 337 9.66 12.93 2.94
N LEU A 338 9.51 13.84 3.92
CA LEU A 338 9.27 15.26 3.65
C LEU A 338 10.49 15.89 3.00
N LEU A 339 11.68 15.60 3.53
CA LEU A 339 12.94 16.07 2.94
C LEU A 339 13.09 15.59 1.50
N GLY A 340 12.94 14.28 1.28
CA GLY A 340 13.07 13.67 -0.04
C GLY A 340 12.04 14.23 -1.01
N PHE A 341 10.79 14.39 -0.58
CA PHE A 341 9.72 14.93 -1.42
C PHE A 341 10.00 16.38 -1.84
N PHE A 342 10.19 17.29 -0.89
CA PHE A 342 10.33 18.72 -1.21
C PHE A 342 11.67 19.06 -1.87
N ALA A 343 12.77 18.42 -1.46
CA ALA A 343 14.06 18.60 -2.12
C ALA A 343 14.02 18.12 -3.57
N THR A 344 13.47 16.93 -3.82
CA THR A 344 13.31 16.40 -5.18
C THR A 344 12.38 17.27 -6.01
N ALA A 345 11.23 17.68 -5.46
CA ALA A 345 10.27 18.54 -6.15
C ALA A 345 10.91 19.86 -6.61
N GLY A 346 11.64 20.53 -5.71
CA GLY A 346 12.32 21.79 -6.01
C GLY A 346 13.40 21.63 -7.08
N VAL A 347 14.25 20.61 -6.96
CA VAL A 347 15.32 20.36 -7.94
C VAL A 347 14.75 19.96 -9.30
N TYR A 348 13.75 19.08 -9.31
CA TYR A 348 13.12 18.63 -10.55
C TYR A 348 12.46 19.80 -11.29
N ALA A 349 11.65 20.61 -10.59
CA ALA A 349 11.04 21.81 -11.17
C ALA A 349 12.10 22.79 -11.70
N LEU A 350 13.17 23.03 -10.95
CA LEU A 350 14.26 23.91 -11.38
C LEU A 350 14.93 23.40 -12.67
N LEU A 351 15.22 22.10 -12.73
CA LEU A 351 15.89 21.50 -13.89
C LEU A 351 14.99 21.48 -15.13
N GLU A 352 13.73 21.09 -14.97
CA GLU A 352 12.75 20.95 -16.07
C GLU A 352 12.18 22.29 -16.55
N MET A 353 12.11 23.33 -15.70
CA MET A 353 11.50 24.61 -16.08
C MET A 353 12.51 25.71 -16.39
N VAL A 354 13.70 25.68 -15.76
CA VAL A 354 14.66 26.82 -15.83
C VAL A 354 15.98 26.40 -16.45
N VAL A 355 16.62 25.35 -15.96
CA VAL A 355 18.01 25.04 -16.31
C VAL A 355 18.13 24.36 -17.67
N ALA A 356 17.36 23.29 -17.90
CA ALA A 356 17.42 22.53 -19.14
C ALA A 356 16.05 21.98 -19.55
N PRO A 357 15.07 22.84 -19.93
CA PRO A 357 13.72 22.38 -20.26
C PRO A 357 13.69 21.48 -21.51
N PRO A 358 13.11 20.28 -21.45
CA PRO A 358 12.85 19.44 -22.63
C PRO A 358 11.66 20.00 -23.41
N ARG A 359 11.91 21.01 -24.25
CA ARG A 359 10.85 21.66 -25.02
C ARG A 359 10.11 20.69 -25.95
N GLU A 360 10.78 19.61 -26.35
CA GLU A 360 10.23 18.54 -27.16
C GLU A 360 9.08 17.76 -26.49
N THR A 361 9.00 17.74 -25.15
CA THR A 361 7.92 17.01 -24.43
C THR A 361 6.67 17.86 -24.22
N PHE A 362 6.73 19.17 -24.48
CA PHE A 362 5.62 20.08 -24.25
C PHE A 362 4.67 20.11 -25.43
N ILE A 363 3.39 19.84 -25.15
CA ILE A 363 2.30 19.88 -26.12
C ILE A 363 1.26 20.95 -25.73
N GLU A 364 0.59 21.52 -26.72
CA GLU A 364 -0.39 22.59 -26.48
C GLU A 364 -1.69 22.05 -25.88
N LYS A 365 -2.14 20.87 -26.34
CA LYS A 365 -3.35 20.16 -25.90
C LYS A 365 -2.99 18.73 -25.53
N ALA A 366 -3.57 18.23 -24.43
CA ALA A 366 -3.48 16.82 -24.07
C ALA A 366 -4.10 15.93 -25.16
N VAL A 367 -3.48 14.79 -25.44
CA VAL A 367 -4.06 13.74 -26.30
C VAL A 367 -4.58 12.65 -25.37
N LEU A 368 -5.89 12.58 -25.20
CA LEU A 368 -6.53 11.66 -24.25
C LEU A 368 -6.68 10.27 -24.86
N PRO A 369 -6.68 9.19 -24.04
CA PRO A 369 -6.81 7.82 -24.56
C PRO A 369 -8.10 7.65 -25.38
N ASP A 370 -9.22 8.17 -24.88
CA ASP A 370 -10.53 8.06 -25.53
C ASP A 370 -10.51 8.70 -26.93
N GLU A 371 -9.85 9.86 -27.07
CA GLU A 371 -9.71 10.53 -28.37
C GLU A 371 -8.89 9.68 -29.37
N VAL A 372 -7.88 8.94 -28.89
CA VAL A 372 -7.06 8.03 -29.72
C VAL A 372 -7.85 6.77 -30.13
N TYR A 373 -8.65 6.21 -29.21
CA TYR A 373 -9.49 5.04 -29.49
C TYR A 373 -10.61 5.38 -30.50
N ASP A 374 -11.30 6.50 -30.29
CA ASP A 374 -12.37 6.96 -31.17
C ASP A 374 -11.85 7.28 -32.58
N ALA A 375 -10.66 7.90 -32.68
CA ALA A 375 -10.04 8.24 -33.95
C ALA A 375 -9.61 7.02 -34.78
N ASN A 376 -9.29 5.89 -34.13
CA ASN A 376 -8.89 4.64 -34.80
C ASN A 376 -10.07 3.75 -35.20
N GLY A 377 -11.32 4.24 -35.14
CA GLY A 377 -12.51 3.51 -35.59
C GLY A 377 -12.96 2.37 -34.66
N GLY A 378 -12.54 2.39 -33.40
CA GLY A 378 -12.90 1.38 -32.40
C GLY A 378 -14.34 1.52 -31.93
N GLY A 379 -15.30 0.97 -32.68
CA GLY A 379 -16.58 0.56 -32.09
C GLY A 379 -16.32 -0.45 -30.97
N PHE A 380 -17.06 -0.36 -29.86
CA PHE A 380 -16.99 -1.23 -28.67
C PHE A 380 -16.47 -2.65 -28.97
N VAL A 381 -15.17 -2.88 -28.78
CA VAL A 381 -14.64 -4.23 -28.67
C VAL A 381 -14.77 -4.61 -27.21
N ASP A 382 -15.83 -5.35 -26.92
CA ASP A 382 -16.03 -6.03 -25.65
C ASP A 382 -14.80 -6.91 -25.39
N GLU A 383 -13.94 -6.51 -24.46
CA GLU A 383 -12.86 -7.35 -23.91
C GLU A 383 -13.44 -8.51 -23.08
N GLY A 384 -14.38 -9.28 -23.64
CA GLY A 384 -14.97 -10.46 -23.00
C GLY A 384 -15.51 -10.21 -21.59
N VAL A 385 -15.90 -8.99 -21.25
CA VAL A 385 -16.57 -8.68 -19.99
C VAL A 385 -18.04 -8.83 -20.32
N SER A 386 -18.64 -9.99 -20.02
CA SER A 386 -20.08 -10.17 -20.29
C SER A 386 -20.85 -8.99 -19.72
N LEU A 387 -21.28 -8.10 -20.61
CA LEU A 387 -22.05 -6.93 -20.27
C LEU A 387 -23.41 -7.46 -19.84
N GLY A 388 -23.70 -7.40 -18.54
CA GLY A 388 -25.07 -7.27 -18.10
C GLY A 388 -25.61 -5.99 -18.73
N SER A 389 -26.33 -6.15 -19.85
CA SER A 389 -27.20 -5.20 -20.54
C SER A 389 -27.03 -3.73 -20.10
N GLY A 390 -26.12 -3.02 -20.77
CA GLY A 390 -25.92 -1.58 -20.64
C GLY A 390 -27.02 -0.71 -21.28
N GLU A 391 -28.15 -1.30 -21.69
CA GLU A 391 -29.28 -0.53 -22.23
C GLU A 391 -30.08 0.21 -21.15
N GLU A 392 -30.00 -0.16 -19.87
CA GLU A 392 -30.80 0.51 -18.82
C GLU A 392 -30.22 1.84 -18.33
N VAL A 393 -28.92 2.13 -18.52
CA VAL A 393 -28.28 3.33 -17.93
C VAL A 393 -28.20 4.52 -18.90
N ALA A 394 -28.26 4.27 -20.21
CA ALA A 394 -28.29 5.34 -21.21
C ALA A 394 -29.64 6.11 -21.21
N GLY A 395 -30.74 5.44 -20.82
CA GLY A 395 -32.08 6.05 -20.74
C GLY A 395 -32.24 7.04 -19.58
N GLU A 396 -31.52 6.87 -18.48
CA GLU A 396 -31.73 7.68 -17.26
C GLU A 396 -31.21 9.13 -17.38
N LYS A 397 -30.10 9.34 -18.11
CA LYS A 397 -29.51 10.69 -18.27
C LYS A 397 -30.26 11.56 -19.28
N VAL A 398 -30.98 10.97 -20.23
CA VAL A 398 -31.80 11.71 -21.20
C VAL A 398 -33.13 12.12 -20.57
N GLY A 399 -33.77 11.22 -19.81
CA GLY A 399 -35.07 11.45 -19.20
C GLY A 399 -35.12 12.59 -18.16
N TRP A 400 -34.01 12.89 -17.47
CA TRP A 400 -34.00 13.96 -16.47
C TRP A 400 -33.94 15.36 -17.08
N LYS A 401 -33.26 15.51 -18.23
CA LYS A 401 -33.22 16.78 -18.98
C LYS A 401 -34.55 17.08 -19.69
N GLU A 402 -35.19 16.06 -20.28
CA GLU A 402 -36.53 16.22 -20.90
C GLU A 402 -37.66 16.48 -19.88
N ARG A 403 -37.53 15.96 -18.66
CA ARG A 403 -38.51 16.25 -17.58
C ARG A 403 -38.45 17.69 -17.09
N MET A 404 -37.27 18.31 -17.10
CA MET A 404 -37.09 19.71 -16.69
C MET A 404 -37.57 20.71 -17.76
N SER A 405 -37.55 20.35 -19.04
CA SER A 405 -38.04 21.23 -20.13
C SER A 405 -39.56 21.21 -20.30
N LYS A 406 -40.29 20.38 -19.54
CA LYS A 406 -41.77 20.35 -19.52
C LYS A 406 -42.37 21.08 -18.31
N ILE A 407 -41.54 21.59 -17.39
CA ILE A 407 -41.96 22.24 -16.14
C ILE A 407 -41.61 23.74 -16.10
N LEU A 408 -40.77 24.22 -17.02
CA LEU A 408 -40.54 25.63 -17.34
C LEU A 408 -41.22 25.96 -18.67
#